data_AF-A0A838TUW0-F1
#
_entry.id   AF-A0A838TUW0-F1
#
_cell.length_a   1.000
_cell.length_b   1.000
_cell.length_c   1.000
_cell.angle_alpha   90.00
_cell.angle_beta   90.00
_cell.angle_gamma   90.00
#
_symmetry.space_group_name_H-M   'P 1'
#
loop_
_entity.id
_entity.type
_entity.pdbx_description
1 polymer ?
#
loop_
_entity_poly.entity_id
_entity_poly.type
_entity_poly.pdbx_seq_one_letter_code
_entity_poly.pdbx_strand_id
1 'polypeptide(L)'
;MLIPEDLIEEIARIYGYGNIPNRLPTITTAANVHIDQNEFYWEDRVKDAFKYWGFTEVYTYPLVSETLSVKPLEDAVKVQNQLSDDMVYMRRTLIPSLMQVLGENKDHETIKIFEIANSYEKNGRDLPKQMLRLAGIIKRPKVTFAEVKGVLEALFEDTGIKDVNWKLLDDKRYGATVFVGKKELGVVEILDDSTIDFELDFELFLQHVVLKKIYKPLSKFPPIVEDLAINAPAHVLTGDLMDAIAMQSSLITAVSLLDKYKDTRTFHIVYQSYTKNLTDQEVGEIREKILKVLQSKFNAKLKG
;
A
#
# COMPACT_ATOMS: atom_id res chain seq x y z
N MET A 1 -25.79 -28.70 41.49
CA MET A 1 -26.07 -27.31 41.11
C MET A 1 -25.26 -26.43 42.04
N LEU A 2 -24.27 -25.75 41.49
CA LEU A 2 -23.28 -24.94 42.22
C LEU A 2 -23.57 -23.44 42.07
N ILE A 3 -24.33 -23.04 41.04
CA ILE A 3 -24.77 -21.66 40.83
C ILE A 3 -26.25 -21.59 40.43
N PRO A 4 -26.94 -20.45 40.61
CA PRO A 4 -28.35 -20.27 40.24
C PRO A 4 -28.66 -20.59 38.77
N GLU A 5 -27.72 -20.35 37.87
CA GLU A 5 -27.84 -20.57 36.43
C GLU A 5 -28.04 -22.06 36.09
N ASP A 6 -27.43 -22.98 36.84
CA ASP A 6 -27.61 -24.42 36.65
C ASP A 6 -29.09 -24.82 36.85
N LEU A 7 -29.76 -24.21 37.82
CA LEU A 7 -31.17 -24.45 38.08
C LEU A 7 -32.06 -23.81 37.01
N ILE A 8 -31.69 -22.61 36.55
CA ILE A 8 -32.39 -21.92 35.46
C ILE A 8 -32.30 -22.74 34.16
N GLU A 9 -31.13 -23.32 33.87
CA GLU A 9 -30.92 -24.21 32.72
C GLU A 9 -31.82 -25.44 32.82
N GLU A 10 -31.86 -26.11 33.97
CA GLU A 10 -32.70 -27.30 34.15
C GLU A 10 -34.20 -26.98 34.03
N ILE A 11 -34.63 -25.83 34.54
CA ILE A 11 -36.01 -25.33 34.35
C ILE A 11 -36.28 -25.08 32.87
N ALA A 12 -35.38 -24.38 32.16
CA ALA A 12 -35.54 -24.10 30.74
C ALA A 12 -35.54 -25.37 29.89
N ARG A 13 -34.70 -26.37 30.23
CA ARG A 13 -34.62 -27.67 29.57
C ARG A 13 -35.90 -28.48 29.73
N ILE A 14 -36.47 -28.54 30.95
CA ILE A 14 -37.74 -29.23 31.23
C ILE A 14 -38.92 -28.49 30.60
N TYR A 15 -38.95 -27.17 30.68
CA TYR A 15 -39.96 -26.32 30.04
C TYR A 15 -39.95 -26.44 28.51
N GLY A 16 -38.77 -26.72 27.94
CA GLY A 16 -38.55 -26.87 26.51
C GLY A 16 -38.19 -25.54 25.85
N TYR A 17 -37.02 -25.47 25.24
CA TYR A 17 -36.48 -24.26 24.60
C TYR A 17 -37.41 -23.67 23.52
N GLY A 18 -38.17 -24.51 22.81
CA GLY A 18 -39.14 -24.06 21.81
C GLY A 18 -40.32 -23.27 22.37
N ASN A 19 -40.56 -23.35 23.68
CA ASN A 19 -41.63 -22.63 24.36
C ASN A 19 -41.19 -21.24 24.88
N ILE A 20 -39.91 -20.87 24.72
CA ILE A 20 -39.38 -19.55 25.09
C ILE A 20 -39.73 -18.56 23.98
N PRO A 21 -40.43 -17.45 24.26
CA PRO A 21 -40.85 -16.51 23.23
C PRO A 21 -39.64 -15.82 22.60
N ASN A 22 -39.58 -15.82 21.26
CA ASN A 22 -38.57 -15.08 20.52
C ASN A 22 -38.85 -13.57 20.60
N ARG A 23 -38.06 -12.86 21.40
CA ARG A 23 -38.14 -11.40 21.56
C ARG A 23 -36.81 -10.80 21.19
N LEU A 24 -36.80 -9.90 20.21
CA LEU A 24 -35.61 -9.14 19.89
C LEU A 24 -35.21 -8.29 21.11
N PRO A 25 -33.92 -8.27 21.49
CA PRO A 25 -33.45 -7.39 22.54
C PRO A 25 -33.69 -5.94 22.13
N THR A 26 -34.04 -5.09 23.10
CA THR A 26 -34.13 -3.65 22.85
C THR A 26 -32.72 -3.12 22.62
N ILE A 27 -32.43 -2.71 21.38
CA ILE A 27 -31.15 -2.11 21.01
C ILE A 27 -31.31 -0.59 21.21
N THR A 28 -30.64 -0.04 22.21
CA THR A 28 -30.35 1.41 22.23
C THR A 28 -29.36 1.70 21.12
N THR A 29 -29.71 2.58 20.19
CA THR A 29 -28.82 3.02 19.11
C THR A 29 -27.47 3.43 19.68
N ALA A 30 -26.41 2.73 19.29
CA ALA A 30 -25.04 3.13 19.61
C ALA A 30 -24.76 4.52 19.01
N ALA A 31 -23.88 5.28 19.66
CA ALA A 31 -23.46 6.61 19.23
C ALA A 31 -23.01 6.63 17.76
N ASN A 32 -23.08 7.81 17.13
CA ASN A 32 -22.70 8.06 15.73
C ASN A 32 -21.43 7.27 15.33
N VAL A 33 -21.60 6.25 14.49
CA VAL A 33 -20.46 5.51 13.94
C VAL A 33 -19.78 6.40 12.91
N HIS A 34 -18.63 6.94 13.27
CA HIS A 34 -17.74 7.65 12.37
C HIS A 34 -17.15 6.62 11.40
N ILE A 35 -17.71 6.55 10.19
CA ILE A 35 -17.29 5.60 9.14
C ILE A 35 -15.79 5.74 8.85
N ASP A 36 -15.25 6.96 8.94
CA ASP A 36 -13.83 7.25 8.76
C ASP A 36 -12.93 6.64 9.84
N GLN A 37 -13.48 6.29 11.01
CA GLN A 37 -12.77 5.61 12.10
C GLN A 37 -13.04 4.11 12.14
N ASN A 38 -13.84 3.58 11.21
CA ASN A 38 -14.19 2.18 11.16
C ASN A 38 -13.17 1.41 10.31
N GLU A 39 -12.35 0.60 10.97
CA GLU A 39 -11.32 -0.24 10.32
C GLU A 39 -11.95 -1.21 9.30
N PHE A 40 -13.11 -1.78 9.59
CA PHE A 40 -13.82 -2.69 8.67
C PHE A 40 -14.26 -1.99 7.39
N TYR A 41 -14.69 -0.72 7.48
CA TYR A 41 -15.04 0.05 6.27
C TYR A 41 -13.82 0.22 5.35
N TRP A 42 -12.66 0.52 5.92
CA TRP A 42 -11.44 0.70 5.14
C TRP A 42 -10.89 -0.62 4.61
N GLU A 43 -10.97 -1.70 5.39
CA GLU A 43 -10.66 -3.05 4.93
C GLU A 43 -11.52 -3.43 3.71
N ASP A 44 -12.85 -3.26 3.80
CA ASP A 44 -13.77 -3.52 2.69
C ASP A 44 -13.45 -2.64 1.48
N ARG A 45 -13.16 -1.35 1.69
CA ARG A 45 -12.79 -0.42 0.62
C ARG A 45 -11.51 -0.86 -0.11
N VAL A 46 -10.50 -1.31 0.63
CA VAL A 46 -9.26 -1.85 0.05
C VAL A 46 -9.57 -3.12 -0.73
N LYS A 47 -10.32 -4.06 -0.15
CA LYS A 47 -10.71 -5.31 -0.84
C LYS A 47 -11.46 -5.04 -2.15
N ASP A 48 -12.41 -4.10 -2.15
CA ASP A 48 -13.13 -3.69 -3.34
C ASP A 48 -12.19 -3.08 -4.39
N ALA A 49 -11.27 -2.20 -4.00
CA ALA A 49 -10.29 -1.62 -4.93
C ALA A 49 -9.46 -2.70 -5.63
N PHE A 50 -8.87 -3.62 -4.86
CA PHE A 50 -8.08 -4.74 -5.40
C PHE A 50 -8.91 -5.65 -6.31
N LYS A 51 -10.15 -5.98 -5.91
CA LYS A 51 -11.11 -6.73 -6.73
C LYS A 51 -11.37 -6.04 -8.08
N TYR A 52 -11.63 -4.73 -8.09
CA TYR A 52 -11.87 -3.98 -9.33
C TYR A 52 -10.61 -3.83 -10.20
N TRP A 53 -9.42 -3.96 -9.60
CA TRP A 53 -8.14 -3.99 -10.33
C TRP A 53 -7.70 -5.40 -10.75
N GLY A 54 -8.57 -6.39 -10.57
CA GLY A 54 -8.38 -7.76 -11.06
C GLY A 54 -7.53 -8.63 -10.15
N PHE A 55 -7.41 -8.30 -8.87
CA PHE A 55 -6.82 -9.18 -7.88
C PHE A 55 -7.87 -10.12 -7.27
N THR A 56 -7.40 -11.30 -6.87
CA THR A 56 -8.19 -12.29 -6.11
C THR A 56 -7.72 -12.30 -4.66
N GLU A 57 -8.66 -12.13 -3.72
CA GLU A 57 -8.37 -12.31 -2.29
C GLU A 57 -8.13 -13.79 -2.00
N VAL A 58 -7.08 -14.09 -1.26
CA VAL A 58 -6.77 -15.45 -0.78
C VAL A 58 -6.71 -15.47 0.74
N TYR A 59 -7.06 -16.62 1.32
CA TYR A 59 -6.98 -16.86 2.76
C TYR A 59 -6.00 -18.00 2.99
N THR A 60 -4.85 -17.67 3.56
CA THR A 60 -3.79 -18.66 3.77
C THR A 60 -3.59 -18.94 5.25
N TYR A 61 -3.02 -20.11 5.54
CA TYR A 61 -2.86 -20.53 6.93
C TYR A 61 -1.76 -19.72 7.62
N PRO A 62 -1.95 -19.25 8.87
CA PRO A 62 -0.98 -18.41 9.55
C PRO A 62 0.24 -19.18 10.06
N LEU A 63 0.21 -20.52 10.02
CA LEU A 63 1.32 -21.39 10.43
C LEU A 63 2.15 -21.79 9.21
N VAL A 64 3.47 -21.68 9.36
CA VAL A 64 4.47 -22.00 8.33
C VAL A 64 5.53 -22.97 8.87
N SER A 65 6.17 -23.68 7.95
CA SER A 65 7.30 -24.54 8.24
C SER A 65 8.54 -23.72 8.63
N GLU A 66 9.56 -24.38 9.18
CA GLU A 66 10.85 -23.76 9.45
C GLU A 66 11.53 -23.24 8.18
N THR A 67 11.41 -23.98 7.07
CA THR A 67 12.04 -23.67 5.78
C THR A 67 11.43 -22.47 5.07
N LEU A 68 10.17 -22.12 5.39
CA LEU A 68 9.47 -20.98 4.81
C LEU A 68 9.62 -19.69 5.64
N SER A 69 10.28 -19.76 6.80
CA SER A 69 10.55 -18.57 7.59
C SER A 69 11.66 -17.73 6.94
N VAL A 70 11.29 -16.56 6.42
CA VAL A 70 12.23 -15.61 5.81
C VAL A 70 12.94 -14.71 6.83
N LYS A 71 12.52 -14.72 8.09
CA LYS A 71 13.15 -13.98 9.20
C LYS A 71 13.79 -14.94 10.21
N PRO A 72 14.76 -14.47 11.03
CA PRO A 72 15.33 -15.26 12.10
C PRO A 72 14.26 -15.89 12.99
N LEU A 73 14.43 -17.18 13.29
CA LEU A 73 13.49 -18.00 14.03
C LEU A 73 13.42 -17.65 15.52
N GLU A 74 14.44 -16.96 16.04
CA GLU A 74 14.56 -16.58 17.46
C GLU A 74 13.33 -15.77 17.93
N ASP A 75 12.85 -14.85 17.09
CA ASP A 75 11.68 -14.02 17.36
C ASP A 75 10.36 -14.62 16.84
N ALA A 76 10.39 -15.83 16.25
CA ALA A 76 9.19 -16.49 15.77
C ALA A 76 8.40 -17.12 16.93
N VAL A 77 7.07 -17.05 16.84
CA VAL A 77 6.15 -17.70 17.77
C VAL A 77 6.02 -19.16 17.34
N LYS A 78 6.52 -20.09 18.16
CA LYS A 78 6.46 -21.53 17.90
C LYS A 78 5.24 -22.15 18.58
N VAL A 79 4.49 -22.97 17.85
CA VAL A 79 3.39 -23.76 18.41
C VAL A 79 3.97 -24.93 19.21
N GLN A 80 3.49 -25.12 20.44
CA GLN A 80 3.98 -26.21 21.30
C GLN A 80 3.50 -27.59 20.83
N ASN A 81 2.22 -27.71 20.49
CA ASN A 81 1.59 -28.96 20.05
C ASN A 81 1.30 -28.89 18.54
N GLN A 82 2.36 -28.78 17.75
CA GLN A 82 2.27 -28.70 16.28
C GLN A 82 1.63 -29.96 15.69
N LEU A 83 0.75 -29.79 14.70
CA LEU A 83 0.03 -30.88 14.04
C LEU A 83 0.90 -31.59 12.98
N SER A 84 1.82 -30.85 12.35
CA SER A 84 2.76 -31.33 11.34
C SER A 84 4.00 -30.44 11.29
N ASP A 85 5.05 -30.90 10.59
CA ASP A 85 6.29 -30.14 10.39
C ASP A 85 6.12 -28.92 9.46
N ASP A 86 5.02 -28.87 8.72
CA ASP A 86 4.64 -27.73 7.89
C ASP A 86 3.92 -26.63 8.69
N MET A 87 3.52 -26.91 9.94
CA MET A 87 2.71 -26.02 10.79
C MET A 87 3.36 -25.76 12.14
N VAL A 88 4.56 -25.16 12.13
CA VAL A 88 5.42 -25.05 13.32
C VAL A 88 5.45 -23.63 13.88
N TYR A 89 5.59 -22.62 13.03
CA TYR A 89 5.77 -21.22 13.44
C TYR A 89 4.64 -20.34 12.92
N MET A 90 4.20 -19.37 13.71
CA MET A 90 3.32 -18.32 13.21
C MET A 90 4.11 -17.43 12.24
N ARG A 91 3.52 -17.13 11.09
CA ARG A 91 4.14 -16.32 10.03
C ARG A 91 4.44 -14.90 10.52
N ARG A 92 5.60 -14.37 10.14
CA ARG A 92 6.04 -12.99 10.43
C ARG A 92 5.76 -12.00 9.28
N THR A 93 5.37 -12.54 8.13
CA THR A 93 4.99 -11.86 6.88
C THR A 93 4.01 -12.78 6.14
N LEU A 94 3.15 -12.21 5.29
CA LEU A 94 2.22 -12.93 4.44
C LEU A 94 2.90 -13.50 3.18
N ILE A 95 4.05 -12.96 2.78
CA ILE A 95 4.73 -13.29 1.51
C ILE A 95 4.99 -14.79 1.35
N PRO A 96 5.54 -15.54 2.31
CA PRO A 96 5.78 -16.98 2.15
C PRO A 96 4.49 -17.76 1.89
N SER A 97 3.39 -17.40 2.57
CA SER A 97 2.09 -18.04 2.37
C SER A 97 1.51 -17.73 0.99
N LEU A 98 1.64 -16.48 0.51
CA LEU A 98 1.23 -16.11 -0.85
C LEU A 98 2.08 -16.80 -1.93
N MET A 99 3.37 -17.02 -1.66
CA MET A 99 4.26 -17.78 -2.56
C MET A 99 3.87 -19.25 -2.65
N GLN A 100 3.34 -19.87 -1.58
CA GLN A 100 2.79 -21.23 -1.66
C GLN A 100 1.59 -21.28 -2.62
N VAL A 101 0.67 -20.32 -2.52
CA VAL A 101 -0.47 -20.20 -3.46
C VAL A 101 0.04 -20.08 -4.90
N LEU A 102 1.09 -19.28 -5.12
CA LEU A 102 1.71 -19.14 -6.43
C LEU A 102 2.30 -20.47 -6.95
N GLY A 103 2.92 -21.25 -6.07
CA GLY A 103 3.50 -22.56 -6.37
C GLY A 103 2.44 -23.61 -6.72
N GLU A 104 1.30 -23.61 -6.04
CA GLU A 104 0.15 -24.47 -6.35
C GLU A 104 -0.52 -24.10 -7.67
N ASN A 105 -0.43 -22.82 -8.07
CA ASN A 105 -1.01 -22.28 -9.31
C ASN A 105 0.05 -21.97 -10.38
N LYS A 106 1.18 -22.68 -10.35
CA LYS A 106 2.37 -22.38 -11.20
C LYS A 106 2.08 -22.38 -12.70
N ASP A 107 1.10 -23.17 -13.14
CA ASP A 107 0.73 -23.33 -14.55
C ASP A 107 -0.03 -22.12 -15.11
N HIS A 108 -0.49 -21.22 -14.24
CA HIS A 108 -1.07 -19.95 -14.65
C HIS A 108 0.03 -18.90 -14.87
N GLU A 109 0.09 -18.38 -16.09
CA GLU A 109 1.06 -17.34 -16.47
C GLU A 109 0.79 -16.01 -15.78
N THR A 110 -0.48 -15.64 -15.58
CA THR A 110 -0.88 -14.36 -14.99
C THR A 110 -1.68 -14.59 -13.72
N ILE A 111 -1.18 -14.09 -12.59
CA ILE A 111 -1.81 -14.15 -11.27
C ILE A 111 -1.70 -12.79 -10.60
N LYS A 112 -2.81 -12.31 -10.04
CA LYS A 112 -2.85 -11.16 -9.14
C LYS A 112 -3.59 -11.58 -7.89
N ILE A 113 -2.90 -11.71 -6.76
CA ILE A 113 -3.48 -12.14 -5.49
C ILE A 113 -3.11 -11.19 -4.38
N PHE A 114 -3.97 -11.09 -3.38
CA PHE A 114 -3.71 -10.31 -2.17
C PHE A 114 -4.36 -10.96 -0.95
N GLU A 115 -3.88 -10.61 0.23
CA GLU A 115 -4.42 -11.02 1.52
C GLU A 115 -4.29 -9.88 2.52
N ILE A 116 -5.33 -9.71 3.36
CA ILE A 116 -5.28 -8.86 4.56
C ILE A 116 -5.38 -9.77 5.76
N ALA A 117 -4.31 -9.88 6.53
CA ALA A 117 -4.26 -10.78 7.68
C ALA A 117 -3.14 -10.44 8.66
N ASN A 118 -3.21 -11.00 9.86
CA ASN A 118 -2.21 -10.79 10.90
C ASN A 118 -0.90 -11.54 10.62
N SER A 119 0.20 -10.88 10.91
CA SER A 119 1.50 -11.49 11.18
C SER A 119 1.85 -11.39 12.66
N TYR A 120 2.76 -12.25 13.13
CA TYR A 120 3.00 -12.46 14.55
C TYR A 120 4.48 -12.38 14.87
N GLU A 121 4.83 -11.60 15.88
CA GLU A 121 6.20 -11.55 16.41
C GLU A 121 6.22 -11.76 17.91
N LYS A 122 7.25 -12.45 18.42
CA LYS A 122 7.44 -12.61 19.86
C LYS A 122 7.54 -11.24 20.53
N ASN A 123 6.99 -11.17 21.74
CA ASN A 123 7.05 -10.00 22.59
C ASN A 123 7.56 -10.37 23.99
N GLY A 124 8.77 -10.94 24.04
CA GLY A 124 9.34 -11.43 25.30
C GLY A 124 8.46 -12.49 25.96
N ARG A 125 7.92 -12.19 27.15
CA ARG A 125 7.01 -13.06 27.90
C ARG A 125 5.52 -12.68 27.76
N ASP A 126 5.24 -11.56 27.11
CA ASP A 126 3.87 -11.11 26.88
C ASP A 126 3.26 -11.81 25.66
N LEU A 127 1.97 -11.53 25.41
CA LEU A 127 1.31 -11.97 24.19
C LEU A 127 2.07 -11.50 22.94
N PRO A 128 2.11 -12.34 21.88
CA PRO A 128 2.72 -11.95 20.62
C PRO A 128 2.15 -10.63 20.10
N LYS A 129 3.01 -9.81 19.49
CA LYS A 129 2.56 -8.67 18.71
C LYS A 129 1.87 -9.20 17.47
N GLN A 130 0.61 -8.82 17.29
CA GLN A 130 -0.17 -9.10 16.10
C GLN A 130 -0.19 -7.84 15.27
N MET A 131 0.32 -7.90 14.04
CA MET A 131 0.36 -6.76 13.13
C MET A 131 -0.52 -7.09 11.94
N LEU A 132 -1.53 -6.26 11.69
CA LEU A 132 -2.37 -6.42 10.52
C LEU A 132 -1.59 -5.99 9.29
N ARG A 133 -1.49 -6.87 8.29
CA ARG A 133 -0.71 -6.68 7.06
C ARG A 133 -1.64 -6.72 5.85
N LEU A 134 -1.30 -5.95 4.83
CA LEU A 134 -1.85 -6.08 3.48
C LEU A 134 -0.69 -6.51 2.58
N ALA A 135 -0.79 -7.68 1.98
CA ALA A 135 0.23 -8.16 1.05
C ALA A 135 -0.39 -8.63 -0.25
N GLY A 136 0.39 -8.61 -1.32
CA GLY A 136 -0.02 -9.14 -2.61
C GLY A 136 1.13 -9.49 -3.52
N ILE A 137 0.82 -10.30 -4.53
CA ILE A 137 1.74 -10.76 -5.56
C ILE A 137 1.12 -10.51 -6.92
N ILE A 138 1.92 -9.95 -7.84
CA ILE A 138 1.62 -9.89 -9.26
C ILE A 138 2.63 -10.74 -10.01
N LYS A 139 2.15 -11.83 -10.63
CA LYS A 139 2.90 -12.68 -11.57
C LYS A 139 2.35 -12.49 -12.98
N ARG A 140 3.22 -12.23 -13.96
CA ARG A 140 2.93 -12.27 -15.41
C ARG A 140 4.23 -12.29 -16.23
N PRO A 141 4.24 -12.65 -17.53
CA PRO A 141 5.48 -12.82 -18.29
C PRO A 141 6.47 -11.63 -18.29
N LYS A 142 5.95 -10.41 -18.11
CA LYS A 142 6.77 -9.21 -17.94
C LYS A 142 6.07 -8.22 -17.01
N VAL A 143 6.27 -8.40 -15.71
CA VAL A 143 5.80 -7.45 -14.71
C VAL A 143 6.83 -6.33 -14.57
N THR A 144 6.39 -5.13 -14.21
CA THR A 144 7.31 -4.02 -13.96
C THR A 144 7.02 -3.42 -12.60
N PHE A 145 8.06 -2.90 -11.95
CA PHE A 145 7.90 -2.15 -10.71
C PHE A 145 6.88 -1.01 -10.84
N ALA A 146 6.84 -0.33 -11.99
CA ALA A 146 5.88 0.74 -12.26
C ALA A 146 4.42 0.26 -12.23
N GLU A 147 4.15 -0.99 -12.62
CA GLU A 147 2.79 -1.57 -12.53
C GLU A 147 2.37 -1.73 -11.07
N VAL A 148 3.21 -2.33 -10.23
CA VAL A 148 2.90 -2.55 -8.81
C VAL A 148 2.85 -1.22 -8.06
N LYS A 149 3.82 -0.33 -8.33
CA LYS A 149 3.82 1.04 -7.79
C LYS A 149 2.53 1.78 -8.15
N GLY A 150 2.07 1.69 -9.41
CA GLY A 150 0.84 2.33 -9.85
C GLY A 150 -0.41 1.81 -9.14
N VAL A 151 -0.49 0.50 -8.87
CA VAL A 151 -1.57 -0.08 -8.05
C VAL A 151 -1.56 0.50 -6.63
N LEU A 152 -0.38 0.58 -6.00
CA LEU A 152 -0.26 1.12 -4.64
C LEU A 152 -0.49 2.64 -4.58
N GLU A 153 -0.02 3.40 -5.58
CA GLU A 153 -0.30 4.84 -5.70
C GLU A 153 -1.81 5.10 -5.89
N ALA A 154 -2.48 4.30 -6.71
CA ALA A 154 -3.93 4.37 -6.88
C ALA A 154 -4.66 4.03 -5.57
N LEU A 155 -4.16 3.06 -4.79
CA LEU A 155 -4.69 2.74 -3.46
C LEU A 155 -4.54 3.90 -2.49
N PHE A 156 -3.36 4.52 -2.42
CA PHE A 156 -3.12 5.67 -1.55
C PHE A 156 -3.98 6.88 -1.95
N GLU A 157 -4.16 7.12 -3.24
CA GLU A 157 -5.04 8.18 -3.73
C GLU A 157 -6.52 7.90 -3.38
N ASP A 158 -7.00 6.68 -3.59
CA ASP A 158 -8.39 6.31 -3.29
C ASP A 158 -8.72 6.40 -1.79
N THR A 159 -7.77 6.04 -0.93
CA THR A 159 -7.92 6.15 0.53
C THR A 159 -7.53 7.51 1.11
N GLY A 160 -7.05 8.44 0.27
CA GLY A 160 -6.71 9.80 0.66
C GLY A 160 -5.40 9.94 1.44
N ILE A 161 -4.56 8.90 1.45
CA ILE A 161 -3.22 8.93 2.04
C ILE A 161 -2.33 9.87 1.21
N LYS A 162 -1.62 10.76 1.90
CA LYS A 162 -0.71 11.75 1.30
C LYS A 162 0.69 11.58 1.85
N ASP A 163 1.65 12.29 1.26
CA ASP A 163 3.07 12.29 1.68
C ASP A 163 3.68 10.88 1.64
N VAL A 164 3.38 10.17 0.56
CA VAL A 164 3.96 8.86 0.26
C VAL A 164 5.27 9.06 -0.49
N ASN A 165 6.34 8.46 0.04
CA ASN A 165 7.67 8.57 -0.52
C ASN A 165 8.25 7.17 -0.75
N TRP A 166 9.07 7.03 -1.80
CA TRP A 166 9.66 5.75 -2.19
C TRP A 166 11.18 5.84 -2.10
N LYS A 167 11.82 4.82 -1.51
CA LYS A 167 13.28 4.70 -1.50
C LYS A 167 13.69 3.35 -2.04
N LEU A 168 14.78 3.30 -2.80
CA LEU A 168 15.35 2.04 -3.25
C LEU A 168 15.71 1.14 -2.05
N LEU A 169 15.49 -0.17 -2.21
CA LEU A 169 16.04 -1.17 -1.31
C LEU A 169 17.58 -1.21 -1.44
N ASP A 170 18.29 -1.29 -0.31
CA ASP A 170 19.76 -1.19 -0.24
C ASP A 170 20.43 -2.54 0.11
N ASP A 171 19.63 -3.59 0.34
CA ASP A 171 20.05 -4.85 0.98
C ASP A 171 20.21 -6.03 0.01
N LYS A 172 20.68 -5.74 -1.22
CA LYS A 172 20.82 -6.69 -2.34
C LYS A 172 19.49 -7.23 -2.90
N ARG A 173 18.36 -6.77 -2.38
CA ARG A 173 17.04 -6.98 -2.97
C ARG A 173 16.73 -5.86 -3.93
N TYR A 174 15.97 -6.15 -4.98
CA TYR A 174 15.53 -5.15 -5.94
C TYR A 174 14.11 -4.72 -5.60
N GLY A 175 13.85 -3.41 -5.60
CA GLY A 175 12.52 -2.89 -5.28
C GLY A 175 12.61 -1.58 -4.50
N ALA A 176 11.59 -1.31 -3.70
CA ALA A 176 11.49 -0.07 -2.95
C ALA A 176 10.76 -0.22 -1.62
N THR A 177 11.22 0.53 -0.63
CA THR A 177 10.50 0.77 0.62
C THR A 177 9.56 1.96 0.44
N VAL A 178 8.32 1.79 0.88
CA VAL A 178 7.27 2.82 0.90
C VAL A 178 7.25 3.46 2.28
N PHE A 179 7.25 4.79 2.30
CA PHE A 179 7.14 5.58 3.53
C PHE A 179 5.90 6.45 3.48
N VAL A 180 5.23 6.60 4.62
CA VAL A 180 4.24 7.65 4.85
C VAL A 180 4.83 8.65 5.84
N GLY A 181 5.13 9.85 5.36
CA GLY A 181 5.99 10.80 6.07
C GLY A 181 7.36 10.21 6.41
N LYS A 182 7.62 9.95 7.70
CA LYS A 182 8.89 9.35 8.18
C LYS A 182 8.77 7.87 8.57
N LYS A 183 7.55 7.31 8.56
CA LYS A 183 7.31 5.93 8.99
C LYS A 183 7.38 5.01 7.77
N GLU A 184 8.08 3.90 7.92
CA GLU A 184 8.08 2.83 6.92
C GLU A 184 6.69 2.18 6.90
N LEU A 185 6.01 2.29 5.76
CA LEU A 185 4.69 1.72 5.53
C LEU A 185 4.79 0.28 5.02
N GLY A 186 5.83 -0.05 4.26
CA GLY A 186 5.99 -1.38 3.71
C GLY A 186 7.02 -1.45 2.61
N VAL A 187 7.05 -2.57 1.91
CA VAL A 187 8.06 -2.89 0.90
C VAL A 187 7.39 -3.46 -0.34
N VAL A 188 7.97 -3.14 -1.50
CA VAL A 188 7.71 -3.79 -2.78
C VAL A 188 9.01 -4.46 -3.21
N GLU A 189 8.99 -5.77 -3.45
CA GLU A 189 10.16 -6.54 -3.84
C GLU A 189 10.00 -7.15 -5.24
N ILE A 190 11.03 -6.97 -6.07
CA ILE A 190 11.15 -7.58 -7.40
C ILE A 190 11.90 -8.89 -7.21
N LEU A 191 11.14 -9.99 -7.27
CA LEU A 191 11.69 -11.34 -7.11
C LEU A 191 12.38 -11.81 -8.39
N ASP A 192 11.71 -11.61 -9.53
CA ASP A 192 12.22 -11.91 -10.86
C ASP A 192 11.49 -11.06 -11.94
N ASP A 193 11.82 -11.28 -13.22
CA ASP A 193 11.22 -10.55 -14.36
C ASP A 193 9.70 -10.76 -14.50
N SER A 194 9.18 -11.81 -13.86
CA SER A 194 7.78 -12.22 -13.95
C SER A 194 6.99 -12.03 -12.66
N THR A 195 7.64 -11.85 -11.51
CA THR A 195 6.99 -11.82 -10.20
C THR A 195 7.48 -10.64 -9.35
N ILE A 196 6.53 -9.82 -8.89
CA ILE A 196 6.77 -8.75 -7.91
C ILE A 196 5.76 -8.91 -6.78
N ASP A 197 6.24 -8.77 -5.54
CA ASP A 197 5.41 -8.77 -4.36
C ASP A 197 5.38 -7.39 -3.68
N PHE A 198 4.42 -7.22 -2.77
CA PHE A 198 4.41 -6.12 -1.84
C PHE A 198 3.82 -6.56 -0.50
N GLU A 199 4.26 -5.93 0.58
CA GLU A 199 3.65 -6.04 1.91
C GLU A 199 3.67 -4.68 2.60
N LEU A 200 2.49 -4.24 3.05
CA LEU A 200 2.27 -3.03 3.83
C LEU A 200 1.83 -3.36 5.25
N ASP A 201 2.26 -2.55 6.21
CA ASP A 201 1.69 -2.45 7.54
C ASP A 201 0.30 -1.80 7.41
N PHE A 202 -0.74 -2.62 7.52
CA PHE A 202 -2.11 -2.19 7.31
C PHE A 202 -2.65 -1.42 8.52
N GLU A 203 -2.17 -1.69 9.73
CA GLU A 203 -2.50 -0.88 10.90
C GLU A 203 -1.97 0.55 10.75
N LEU A 204 -0.73 0.70 10.29
CA LEU A 204 -0.16 2.00 9.97
C LEU A 204 -0.87 2.67 8.79
N PHE A 205 -1.26 1.91 7.76
CA PHE A 205 -2.07 2.41 6.64
C PHE A 205 -3.38 3.03 7.14
N LEU A 206 -4.12 2.32 8.00
CA LEU A 206 -5.40 2.75 8.56
C LEU A 206 -5.28 4.03 9.42
N GLN A 207 -4.11 4.30 10.00
CA GLN A 207 -3.87 5.57 10.73
C GLN A 207 -3.76 6.80 9.81
N HIS A 208 -3.58 6.61 8.50
CA HIS A 208 -3.31 7.69 7.54
C HIS A 208 -4.42 7.89 6.50
N VAL A 209 -5.43 7.03 6.47
CA VAL A 209 -6.57 7.17 5.55
C VAL A 209 -7.39 8.43 5.86
N VAL A 210 -7.89 9.08 4.81
CA VAL A 210 -8.64 10.33 4.93
C VAL A 210 -9.86 10.28 4.02
N LEU A 211 -11.05 10.20 4.63
CA LEU A 211 -12.32 10.26 3.89
C LEU A 211 -12.66 11.69 3.42
N LYS A 212 -12.17 12.71 4.14
CA LYS A 212 -12.57 14.11 3.94
C LYS A 212 -11.95 14.70 2.67
N LYS A 213 -12.79 14.92 1.65
CA LYS A 213 -12.42 15.67 0.45
C LYS A 213 -12.69 17.17 0.65
N ILE A 214 -11.67 17.99 0.38
CA ILE A 214 -11.79 19.46 0.42
C ILE A 214 -11.96 19.95 -1.01
N TYR A 215 -13.07 20.64 -1.28
CA TYR A 215 -13.31 21.26 -2.58
C TYR A 215 -12.21 22.28 -2.91
N LYS A 216 -11.60 22.14 -4.09
CA LYS A 216 -10.74 23.16 -4.69
C LYS A 216 -11.46 23.69 -5.93
N PRO A 217 -11.71 25.00 -6.04
CA PRO A 217 -12.33 25.56 -7.22
C PRO A 217 -11.43 25.34 -8.44
N LEU A 218 -12.03 25.06 -9.59
CA LEU A 218 -11.29 24.99 -10.84
C LEU A 218 -10.72 26.38 -11.17
N SER A 219 -9.48 26.42 -11.67
CA SER A 219 -8.94 27.67 -12.18
C SER A 219 -9.74 28.11 -13.42
N LYS A 220 -10.07 29.40 -13.48
CA LYS A 220 -10.67 30.02 -14.66
C LYS A 220 -9.63 30.42 -15.71
N PHE A 221 -8.34 30.30 -15.37
CA PHE A 221 -7.24 30.68 -16.24
C PHE A 221 -6.62 29.42 -16.87
N PRO A 222 -6.36 29.45 -18.19
CA PRO A 222 -5.83 28.29 -18.90
C PRO A 222 -4.43 27.93 -18.39
N PRO A 223 -4.07 26.64 -18.39
CA PRO A 223 -2.71 26.22 -18.13
C PRO A 223 -1.80 26.50 -19.34
N ILE A 224 -0.51 26.70 -19.07
CA ILE A 224 0.56 26.59 -20.07
C ILE A 224 1.25 25.25 -19.82
N VAL A 225 1.52 24.52 -20.89
CA VAL A 225 2.08 23.16 -20.84
C VAL A 225 3.38 23.13 -21.63
N GLU A 226 4.40 22.50 -21.07
CA GLU A 226 5.68 22.31 -21.73
C GLU A 226 6.24 20.91 -21.50
N ASP A 227 6.80 20.33 -22.55
CA ASP A 227 7.56 19.09 -22.48
C ASP A 227 9.06 19.38 -22.52
N LEU A 228 9.76 19.05 -21.43
CA LEU A 228 11.21 19.23 -21.32
C LEU A 228 11.93 17.88 -21.39
N ALA A 229 12.71 17.67 -22.46
CA ALA A 229 13.62 16.54 -22.58
C ALA A 229 14.90 16.81 -21.79
N ILE A 230 15.11 16.07 -20.70
CA ILE A 230 16.26 16.23 -19.82
C ILE A 230 17.18 15.01 -19.95
N ASN A 231 18.44 15.24 -20.32
CA ASN A 231 19.49 14.25 -20.22
C ASN A 231 20.04 14.24 -18.79
N ALA A 232 19.90 13.12 -18.09
CA ALA A 232 20.34 12.96 -16.70
C ALA A 232 21.09 11.63 -16.53
N PRO A 233 22.11 11.58 -15.66
CA PRO A 233 22.83 10.33 -15.40
C PRO A 233 21.90 9.17 -14.99
N ALA A 234 22.23 7.96 -15.44
CA ALA A 234 21.40 6.77 -15.22
C ALA A 234 21.07 6.48 -13.74
N HIS A 235 21.98 6.80 -12.81
CA HIS A 235 21.82 6.60 -11.37
C HIS A 235 20.86 7.60 -10.71
N VAL A 236 20.58 8.75 -11.33
CA VAL A 236 19.65 9.73 -10.79
C VAL A 236 18.23 9.21 -10.95
N LEU A 237 17.45 9.21 -9.87
CA LEU A 237 16.07 8.73 -9.90
C LEU A 237 15.16 9.73 -10.63
N THR A 238 14.18 9.21 -11.39
CA THR A 238 13.19 10.06 -12.06
C THR A 238 12.35 10.84 -11.05
N GLY A 239 12.00 10.23 -9.90
CA GLY A 239 11.26 10.90 -8.83
C GLY A 239 11.99 12.15 -8.31
N ASP A 240 13.29 12.03 -8.03
CA ASP A 240 14.10 13.17 -7.56
C ASP A 240 14.11 14.34 -8.54
N LEU A 241 14.09 14.06 -9.85
CA LEU A 241 13.99 15.09 -10.88
C LEU A 241 12.60 15.73 -10.89
N MET A 242 11.53 14.93 -10.80
CA MET A 242 10.15 15.43 -10.74
C MET A 242 9.92 16.32 -9.52
N ASP A 243 10.40 15.90 -8.34
CA ASP A 243 10.30 16.66 -7.10
C ASP A 243 11.08 17.98 -7.20
N ALA A 244 12.30 17.92 -7.74
CA ALA A 244 13.11 19.11 -7.93
C ALA A 244 12.46 20.10 -8.90
N ILE A 245 11.78 19.64 -9.96
CA ILE A 245 11.00 20.48 -10.87
C ILE A 245 9.81 21.10 -10.13
N ALA A 246 8.98 20.27 -9.48
CA ALA A 246 7.76 20.71 -8.80
C ALA A 246 8.03 21.77 -7.70
N MET A 247 9.17 21.66 -7.00
CA MET A 247 9.55 22.60 -5.94
C MET A 247 9.98 23.99 -6.45
N GLN A 248 10.18 24.20 -7.76
CA GLN A 248 10.67 25.49 -8.27
C GLN A 248 9.65 26.61 -8.23
N SER A 249 8.35 26.29 -8.26
CA SER A 249 7.29 27.30 -8.26
C SER A 249 5.96 26.71 -7.83
N SER A 250 5.20 27.46 -7.02
CA SER A 250 3.81 27.12 -6.69
C SER A 250 2.86 27.17 -7.90
N LEU A 251 3.32 27.71 -9.04
CA LEU A 251 2.59 27.71 -10.30
C LEU A 251 2.72 26.39 -11.05
N ILE A 252 3.67 25.51 -10.69
CA ILE A 252 3.77 24.17 -11.26
C ILE A 252 2.72 23.30 -10.56
N THR A 253 1.65 22.96 -11.26
CA THR A 253 0.54 22.20 -10.70
C THR A 253 0.65 20.70 -10.95
N ALA A 254 1.41 20.30 -11.96
CA ALA A 254 1.69 18.90 -12.24
C ALA A 254 3.04 18.74 -12.95
N VAL A 255 3.72 17.64 -12.65
CA VAL A 255 4.90 17.14 -13.36
C VAL A 255 4.68 15.65 -13.56
N SER A 256 4.82 15.17 -14.79
CA SER A 256 4.73 13.74 -15.10
C SER A 256 5.81 13.32 -16.10
N LEU A 257 6.28 12.08 -15.99
CA LEU A 257 7.15 11.51 -16.99
C LEU A 257 6.33 11.14 -18.24
N LEU A 258 6.66 11.74 -19.38
CA LEU A 258 6.02 11.45 -20.66
C LEU A 258 6.73 10.30 -21.40
N ASP A 259 8.06 10.35 -21.47
CA ASP A 259 8.87 9.36 -22.18
C ASP A 259 10.26 9.19 -21.56
N LYS A 260 10.87 8.03 -21.77
CA LYS A 260 12.25 7.73 -21.39
C LYS A 260 12.97 7.02 -22.54
N TYR A 261 14.05 7.63 -23.00
CA TYR A 261 14.94 7.06 -24.01
C TYR A 261 16.40 7.17 -23.58
N LYS A 262 17.05 6.03 -23.30
CA LYS A 262 18.41 5.96 -22.73
C LYS A 262 18.49 6.82 -21.46
N ASP A 263 19.40 7.79 -21.44
CA ASP A 263 19.60 8.75 -20.35
C ASP A 263 18.71 10.01 -20.48
N THR A 264 17.88 10.07 -21.53
CA THR A 264 16.89 11.16 -21.69
C THR A 264 15.56 10.79 -21.03
N ARG A 265 15.02 11.72 -20.25
CA ARG A 265 13.69 11.66 -19.65
C ARG A 265 12.93 12.91 -20.08
N THR A 266 11.76 12.74 -20.69
CA THR A 266 10.90 13.85 -21.11
C THR A 266 9.84 14.07 -20.04
N PHE A 267 9.81 15.27 -19.48
CA PHE A 267 8.86 15.66 -18.43
C PHE A 267 7.79 16.57 -19.01
N HIS A 268 6.54 16.19 -18.81
CA HIS A 268 5.37 17.02 -19.07
C HIS A 268 5.11 17.89 -17.84
N ILE A 269 5.20 19.20 -18.00
CA ILE A 269 5.09 20.18 -16.91
C ILE A 269 3.89 21.08 -17.18
N VAL A 270 2.99 21.16 -16.21
CA VAL A 270 1.79 21.99 -16.27
C VAL A 270 1.97 23.19 -15.35
N TYR A 271 1.96 24.38 -15.94
CA TYR A 271 1.99 25.67 -15.24
C TYR A 271 0.59 26.25 -15.21
N GLN A 272 0.08 26.60 -14.04
CA GLN A 272 -1.24 27.20 -13.91
C GLN A 272 -1.32 28.17 -12.72
N SER A 273 -2.01 29.29 -12.94
CA SER A 273 -2.37 30.25 -11.89
C SER A 273 -3.87 30.22 -11.63
N TYR A 274 -4.27 30.49 -10.39
CA TYR A 274 -5.66 30.66 -9.98
C TYR A 274 -6.12 32.13 -9.99
N THR A 275 -5.21 33.06 -10.27
CA THR A 275 -5.46 34.51 -10.14
C THR A 275 -5.26 35.31 -11.43
N LYS A 276 -4.54 34.77 -12.42
CA LYS A 276 -4.25 35.45 -13.70
C LYS A 276 -3.87 34.49 -14.81
N ASN A 277 -3.90 34.98 -16.06
CA ASN A 277 -3.24 34.30 -17.18
C ASN A 277 -1.73 34.34 -16.97
N LEU A 278 -1.05 33.23 -17.26
CA LEU A 278 0.40 33.19 -17.32
C LEU A 278 0.89 33.66 -18.68
N THR A 279 2.06 34.29 -18.70
CA THR A 279 2.76 34.68 -19.93
C THR A 279 3.94 33.75 -20.22
N ASP A 280 4.35 33.66 -21.48
CA ASP A 280 5.52 32.87 -21.87
C ASP A 280 6.81 33.34 -21.17
N GLN A 281 6.91 34.64 -20.87
CA GLN A 281 8.05 35.20 -20.13
C GLN A 281 8.10 34.65 -18.69
N GLU A 282 6.97 34.62 -17.98
CA GLU A 282 6.92 34.09 -16.61
C GLU A 282 7.23 32.60 -16.56
N VAL A 283 6.73 31.83 -17.54
CA VAL A 283 7.06 30.39 -17.66
C VAL A 283 8.54 30.21 -18.00
N GLY A 284 9.09 31.04 -18.88
CA GLY A 284 10.52 31.06 -19.23
C GLY A 284 11.43 31.27 -18.01
N GLU A 285 11.08 32.21 -17.12
CA GLU A 285 11.83 32.43 -15.87
C GLU A 285 11.80 31.20 -14.94
N ILE A 286 10.67 30.50 -14.86
CA ILE A 286 10.55 29.26 -14.07
C ILE A 286 11.37 28.14 -14.72
N ARG A 287 11.32 28.01 -16.05
CA ARG A 287 12.12 27.04 -16.81
C ARG A 287 13.61 27.24 -16.56
N GLU A 288 14.11 28.47 -16.57
CA GLU A 288 15.51 28.73 -16.26
C GLU A 288 15.90 28.29 -14.84
N LYS A 289 15.01 28.50 -13.85
CA LYS A 289 15.24 28.01 -12.48
C LYS A 289 15.29 26.49 -12.43
N ILE A 290 14.35 25.81 -13.11
CA ILE A 290 14.33 24.35 -13.26
C ILE A 290 15.67 23.88 -13.82
N LEU A 291 16.09 24.39 -14.98
CA LEU A 291 17.33 23.96 -15.63
C LEU A 291 18.57 24.21 -14.77
N LYS A 292 18.64 25.35 -14.06
CA LYS A 292 19.74 25.65 -13.14
C LYS A 292 19.82 24.63 -11.99
N VAL A 293 18.70 24.31 -11.35
CA VAL A 293 18.66 23.34 -10.23
C VAL A 293 18.97 21.92 -10.71
N LEU A 294 18.40 21.52 -11.85
CA LEU A 294 18.66 20.20 -12.43
C LEU A 294 20.16 20.04 -12.79
N GLN A 295 20.77 21.08 -13.34
CA GLN A 295 22.19 21.11 -13.64
C GLN A 295 23.06 21.07 -12.37
N SER A 296 22.74 21.87 -11.36
CA SER A 296 23.58 21.97 -10.15
C SER A 296 23.49 20.75 -9.25
N LYS A 297 22.28 20.16 -9.12
CA LYS A 297 22.01 19.09 -8.15
C LYS A 297 22.20 17.70 -8.74
N PHE A 298 21.91 17.52 -10.03
CA PHE A 298 21.89 16.20 -10.67
C PHE A 298 22.81 16.10 -11.91
N ASN A 299 23.54 17.17 -12.24
CA ASN A 299 24.29 17.27 -13.49
C ASN A 299 23.43 16.98 -14.73
N ALA A 300 22.14 17.32 -14.67
CA ALA A 300 21.17 17.07 -15.71
C ALA A 300 21.03 18.30 -16.63
N LYS A 301 20.91 18.05 -17.94
CA LYS A 301 20.93 19.08 -18.99
C LYS A 301 19.71 18.98 -19.88
N LEU A 302 19.22 20.13 -20.37
CA LEU A 302 18.25 20.13 -21.45
C LEU A 302 18.87 19.46 -22.67
N LYS A 303 18.13 18.53 -23.27
CA LYS A 303 18.46 17.94 -24.55
C LYS A 303 18.11 18.95 -25.64
N GLY A 304 19.13 19.40 -26.37
CA GLY A 304 18.97 20.28 -27.52
C GLY A 304 18.28 19.60 -28.70
#